data_AF-A0A537XEL9-F1
#
_entry.id   AF-A0A537XEL9-F1
#
_cell.length_a   1.000
_cell.length_b   1.000
_cell.length_c   1.000
_cell.angle_alpha   90.00
_cell.angle_beta   90.00
_cell.angle_gamma   90.00
#
_symmetry.space_group_name_H-M   'P 1'
#
loop_
_entity.id
_entity.type
_entity.pdbx_description
1 polymer ?
#
loop_
_entity_poly.entity_id
_entity_poly.type
_entity_poly.pdbx_seq_one_letter_code
_entity_poly.pdbx_strand_id
1 'polypeptide(L)'
;MEGATIGAQARARAGDVVRQIGGEPGELETVALLLELGVAPEAMRRARERGRLEDAIFDAVLDPDRQRRTVSPREIEARGGTPAAELAVVIQAAGLPAPELDEPYFTEEEAQIFFELARLREVWPPELALQISRVAGRALARIAQAQVQAFRLYVEPRLREQAGDSVAALPEVHWAFERLLPLAAPYLVSVHRRLFERELTEVAIREAEVRAGGELLPGAARVAILFCDLKDFTAYADTAGEEAAIRAIEHLAQVVTQECGSTGRVVKGLGDGYMLAFPDADDAVRTGLGVIEHRRDEVGPGVHASLHQGVAVAHDGDYFGTVVNVAARILDVARRDELVATSAVAEATSSAFAWKPVGGRFVRGLGEPVQLCRLVGRRPVA
;
A
#
# COMPACT_ATOMS: atom_id res chain seq x y z
N MET A 1 -40.40 10.19 -7.54
CA MET A 1 -39.61 10.21 -8.79
C MET A 1 -40.30 9.25 -9.74
N GLU A 2 -40.91 9.78 -10.78
CA GLU A 2 -41.53 8.98 -11.84
C GLU A 2 -40.43 8.20 -12.57
N GLY A 3 -40.59 6.88 -12.67
CA GLY A 3 -39.67 6.03 -13.42
C GLY A 3 -39.58 6.52 -14.85
N ALA A 4 -38.37 6.85 -15.30
CA ALA A 4 -38.11 7.22 -16.67
C ALA A 4 -38.55 6.05 -17.55
N THR A 5 -39.68 6.20 -18.25
CA THR A 5 -40.20 5.13 -19.09
C THR A 5 -39.27 5.02 -20.29
N ILE A 6 -38.44 3.97 -20.33
CA ILE A 6 -37.53 3.68 -21.43
C ILE A 6 -38.32 3.74 -22.75
N GLY A 7 -37.90 4.60 -23.68
CA GLY A 7 -38.58 4.81 -24.94
C GLY A 7 -38.69 3.52 -25.77
N ALA A 8 -39.78 3.36 -26.54
CA ALA A 8 -40.07 2.11 -27.27
C ALA A 8 -38.93 1.62 -28.19
N GLN A 9 -38.17 2.54 -28.78
CA GLN A 9 -36.99 2.22 -29.60
C GLN A 9 -35.81 1.70 -28.76
N ALA A 10 -35.55 2.28 -27.59
CA ALA A 10 -34.52 1.81 -26.66
C ALA A 10 -34.86 0.40 -26.14
N ARG A 11 -36.15 0.15 -25.86
CA ARG A 11 -36.65 -1.16 -25.44
C ARG A 11 -36.48 -2.25 -26.51
N ALA A 12 -36.75 -1.92 -27.77
CA ALA A 12 -36.54 -2.84 -28.89
C ALA A 12 -35.06 -3.20 -29.07
N ARG A 13 -34.18 -2.18 -29.05
CA ARG A 13 -32.73 -2.36 -29.13
C ARG A 13 -32.19 -3.20 -27.97
N ALA A 14 -32.67 -2.95 -26.74
CA ALA A 14 -32.29 -3.75 -25.58
C ALA A 14 -32.73 -5.22 -25.73
N GLY A 15 -33.92 -5.48 -26.24
CA GLY A 15 -34.40 -6.84 -26.52
C GLY A 15 -33.54 -7.60 -27.52
N ASP A 16 -33.02 -6.93 -28.55
CA ASP A 16 -32.07 -7.54 -29.49
C ASP A 16 -30.73 -7.88 -28.82
N VAL A 17 -30.21 -6.96 -28.00
CA VAL A 17 -28.96 -7.16 -27.26
C VAL A 17 -29.10 -8.27 -26.22
N VAL A 18 -30.21 -8.35 -25.48
CA VAL A 18 -30.53 -9.46 -24.57
C VAL A 18 -30.39 -10.80 -25.32
N ARG A 19 -31.01 -10.93 -26.49
CA ARG A 19 -30.87 -12.15 -27.30
C ARG A 19 -29.42 -12.41 -27.75
N GLN A 20 -28.71 -11.37 -28.17
CA GLN A 20 -27.32 -11.47 -28.64
C GLN A 20 -26.34 -11.91 -27.55
N ILE A 21 -26.57 -11.51 -26.30
CA ILE A 21 -25.73 -11.90 -25.14
C ILE A 21 -26.24 -13.18 -24.46
N GLY A 22 -27.26 -13.83 -25.02
CA GLY A 22 -27.90 -15.04 -24.48
C GLY A 22 -28.73 -14.81 -23.22
N GLY A 23 -29.14 -13.57 -22.98
CA GLY A 23 -29.83 -13.05 -21.80
C GLY A 23 -31.26 -13.53 -21.59
N GLU A 24 -31.78 -13.30 -20.38
CA GLU A 24 -33.16 -13.59 -20.00
C GLU A 24 -34.07 -12.35 -20.13
N PRO A 25 -35.39 -12.51 -20.32
CA PRO A 25 -36.32 -11.38 -20.43
C PRO A 25 -36.31 -10.42 -19.23
N GLY A 26 -35.94 -10.90 -18.04
CA GLY A 26 -35.82 -10.08 -16.83
C GLY A 26 -34.65 -9.09 -16.87
N GLU A 27 -33.65 -9.29 -17.74
CA GLU A 27 -32.47 -8.43 -17.86
C GLU A 27 -32.72 -7.23 -18.79
N LEU A 28 -33.91 -7.11 -19.41
CA LEU A 28 -34.21 -6.10 -20.42
C LEU A 28 -34.03 -4.66 -19.92
N GLU A 29 -34.45 -4.38 -18.68
CA GLU A 29 -34.31 -3.05 -18.08
C GLU A 29 -32.85 -2.71 -17.79
N THR A 30 -32.09 -3.66 -17.23
CA THR A 30 -30.64 -3.53 -17.02
C THR A 30 -29.90 -3.32 -18.33
N VAL A 31 -30.18 -4.11 -19.37
CA VAL A 31 -29.54 -3.97 -20.69
C VAL A 31 -29.89 -2.62 -21.32
N ALA A 32 -31.13 -2.16 -21.21
CA ALA A 32 -31.52 -0.85 -21.71
C ALA A 32 -30.71 0.27 -21.04
N LEU A 33 -30.60 0.24 -19.71
CA LEU A 33 -29.84 1.22 -18.96
C LEU A 33 -28.33 1.16 -19.28
N LEU A 34 -27.76 -0.04 -19.37
CA LEU A 34 -26.35 -0.23 -19.77
C LEU A 34 -26.09 0.35 -21.18
N LEU A 35 -27.01 0.17 -22.12
CA LEU A 35 -26.90 0.77 -23.45
C LEU A 35 -26.95 2.30 -23.42
N GLU A 36 -27.79 2.89 -22.55
CA GLU A 36 -27.84 4.35 -22.33
C GLU A 36 -26.54 4.88 -21.74
N LEU A 37 -25.89 4.11 -20.87
CA LEU A 37 -24.56 4.40 -20.33
C LEU A 37 -23.42 4.12 -21.32
N GLY A 38 -23.73 3.77 -22.57
CA GLY A 38 -22.73 3.53 -23.63
C GLY A 38 -21.98 2.20 -23.51
N VAL A 39 -22.45 1.28 -22.67
CA VAL A 39 -21.82 -0.03 -22.49
C VAL A 39 -22.01 -0.89 -23.74
N ALA A 40 -20.92 -1.44 -24.28
CA ALA A 40 -20.97 -2.29 -25.46
C ALA A 40 -21.56 -3.68 -25.15
N PRO A 41 -22.31 -4.31 -26.08
CA PRO A 41 -22.83 -5.67 -25.91
C PRO A 41 -21.77 -6.71 -25.53
N GLU A 42 -20.53 -6.54 -26.01
CA GLU A 42 -19.42 -7.44 -25.67
C GLU A 42 -19.04 -7.35 -24.18
N ALA A 43 -19.01 -6.14 -23.62
CA ALA A 43 -18.78 -5.93 -22.19
C ALA A 43 -19.91 -6.55 -21.35
N MET A 44 -21.16 -6.43 -21.80
CA MET A 44 -22.32 -7.08 -21.18
C MET A 44 -22.19 -8.60 -21.17
N ARG A 45 -21.79 -9.20 -22.30
CA ARG A 45 -21.56 -10.66 -22.41
C ARG A 45 -20.50 -11.12 -21.41
N ARG A 46 -19.33 -10.47 -21.38
CA ARG A 46 -18.25 -10.82 -20.44
C ARG A 46 -18.66 -10.67 -18.98
N ALA A 47 -19.36 -9.60 -18.62
CA ALA A 47 -19.85 -9.39 -17.26
C ALA A 47 -20.85 -10.50 -16.86
N ARG A 48 -21.72 -10.91 -17.79
CA ARG A 48 -22.66 -12.00 -17.58
C ARG A 48 -21.99 -13.37 -17.44
N GLU A 49 -20.97 -13.66 -18.24
CA GLU A 49 -20.14 -14.88 -18.09
C GLU A 49 -19.45 -14.94 -16.72
N ARG A 50 -19.14 -13.78 -16.12
CA ARG A 50 -18.62 -13.66 -14.75
C ARG A 50 -19.71 -13.71 -13.67
N GLY A 51 -20.97 -13.84 -14.05
CA GLY A 51 -22.12 -14.03 -13.15
C GLY A 51 -22.85 -12.75 -12.74
N ARG A 52 -22.49 -11.58 -13.27
CA ARG A 52 -23.15 -10.31 -12.89
C ARG A 52 -23.16 -9.30 -14.04
N LEU A 53 -24.30 -9.18 -14.73
CA LEU A 53 -24.48 -8.28 -15.88
C LEU A 53 -24.20 -6.80 -15.54
N GLU A 54 -24.60 -6.36 -14.34
CA GLU A 54 -24.40 -4.99 -13.84
C GLU A 54 -22.93 -4.55 -13.84
N ASP A 55 -21.98 -5.48 -13.68
CA ASP A 55 -20.55 -5.17 -13.66
C ASP A 55 -20.01 -4.74 -15.04
N ALA A 56 -20.83 -4.82 -16.09
CA ALA A 56 -20.47 -4.33 -17.42
C ALA A 56 -20.18 -2.81 -17.43
N ILE A 57 -20.71 -2.03 -16.46
CA ILE A 57 -20.40 -0.61 -16.31
C ILE A 57 -18.91 -0.34 -16.08
N PHE A 58 -18.17 -1.27 -15.47
CA PHE A 58 -16.73 -1.12 -15.22
C PHE A 58 -15.92 -1.42 -16.47
N ASP A 59 -16.32 -2.46 -17.22
CA ASP A 59 -15.69 -2.77 -18.51
C ASP A 59 -15.86 -1.61 -19.49
N ALA A 60 -16.99 -0.91 -19.51
CA ALA A 60 -17.18 0.27 -20.37
C ALA A 60 -16.21 1.41 -20.07
N VAL A 61 -15.79 1.59 -18.82
CA VAL A 61 -14.80 2.61 -18.43
C VAL A 61 -13.38 2.15 -18.79
N LEU A 62 -13.09 0.85 -18.71
CA LEU A 62 -11.75 0.28 -18.97
C LEU A 62 -11.48 -0.06 -20.44
N ASP A 63 -12.52 -0.39 -21.21
CA ASP A 63 -12.41 -0.84 -22.59
C ASP A 63 -11.81 0.20 -23.55
N PRO A 64 -12.07 1.52 -23.44
CA PRO A 64 -11.40 2.52 -24.27
C PRO A 64 -9.88 2.43 -24.17
N ASP A 65 -9.33 2.22 -22.97
CA ASP A 65 -7.88 2.05 -22.76
C ASP A 65 -7.38 0.73 -23.33
N ARG A 66 -8.15 -0.35 -23.18
CA ARG A 66 -7.82 -1.65 -23.80
C ARG A 66 -7.77 -1.56 -25.32
N GLN A 67 -8.68 -0.82 -25.94
CA GLN A 67 -8.73 -0.64 -27.40
C GLN A 67 -7.55 0.18 -27.94
N ARG A 68 -6.91 1.00 -27.10
CA ARG A 68 -5.70 1.74 -27.47
C ARG A 68 -4.44 0.87 -27.49
N ARG A 69 -4.50 -0.37 -27.00
CA ARG A 69 -3.37 -1.32 -27.01
C ARG A 69 -3.23 -1.94 -28.39
N THR A 70 -2.38 -1.34 -29.21
CA THR A 70 -2.20 -1.71 -30.62
C THR A 70 -0.80 -2.23 -30.93
N VAL A 71 0.13 -2.18 -29.98
CA VAL A 71 1.54 -2.51 -30.18
C VAL A 71 1.87 -3.84 -29.50
N SER A 72 2.46 -4.76 -30.27
CA SER A 72 2.92 -6.06 -29.79
C SER A 72 4.38 -6.07 -29.32
N PRO A 73 4.79 -7.03 -28.47
CA PRO A 73 6.20 -7.22 -28.10
C PRO A 73 7.14 -7.34 -29.31
N ARG A 74 6.72 -8.06 -30.36
CA ARG A 74 7.54 -8.24 -31.59
C ARG A 74 7.71 -6.93 -32.35
N GLU A 75 6.69 -6.08 -32.40
CA GLU A 75 6.81 -4.74 -33.01
C GLU A 75 7.77 -3.84 -32.24
N ILE A 76 7.76 -3.90 -30.90
CA ILE A 76 8.73 -3.17 -30.07
C ILE A 76 10.15 -3.64 -30.39
N GLU A 77 10.40 -4.94 -30.41
CA GLU A 77 11.73 -5.48 -30.76
C GLU A 77 12.16 -5.08 -32.18
N ALA A 78 11.26 -5.23 -33.17
CA ALA A 78 11.55 -4.89 -34.57
C ALA A 78 11.89 -3.40 -34.77
N ARG A 79 11.36 -2.52 -33.91
CA ARG A 79 11.62 -1.08 -33.90
C ARG A 79 12.84 -0.69 -33.04
N GLY A 80 13.61 -1.67 -32.55
CA GLY A 80 14.84 -1.46 -31.79
C GLY A 80 14.63 -1.26 -30.29
N GLY A 81 13.48 -1.65 -29.75
CA GLY A 81 13.20 -1.66 -28.32
C GLY A 81 13.69 -2.92 -27.62
N THR A 82 13.26 -3.11 -26.37
CA THR A 82 13.59 -4.29 -25.56
C THR A 82 13.18 -5.58 -26.29
N PRO A 83 14.01 -6.65 -26.27
CA PRO A 83 13.67 -7.93 -26.93
C PRO A 83 12.32 -8.49 -26.47
N ALA A 84 11.52 -9.05 -27.39
CA ALA A 84 10.15 -9.46 -27.10
C ALA A 84 10.06 -10.54 -26.01
N ALA A 85 11.00 -11.48 -25.99
CA ALA A 85 11.10 -12.49 -24.95
C ALA A 85 11.42 -11.87 -23.57
N GLU A 86 12.24 -10.82 -23.51
CA GLU A 86 12.57 -10.11 -22.28
C GLU A 86 11.35 -9.32 -21.76
N LEU A 87 10.60 -8.67 -22.67
CA LEU A 87 9.34 -7.99 -22.34
C LEU A 87 8.34 -8.93 -21.67
N ALA A 88 8.15 -10.13 -22.22
CA ALA A 88 7.25 -11.12 -21.63
C ALA A 88 7.62 -11.45 -20.18
N VAL A 89 8.92 -11.59 -19.88
CA VAL A 89 9.42 -11.85 -18.52
C VAL A 89 9.26 -10.62 -17.62
N VAL A 90 9.48 -9.40 -18.13
CA VAL A 90 9.27 -8.16 -17.37
C VAL A 90 7.81 -8.00 -16.94
N ILE A 91 6.86 -8.26 -17.85
CA ILE A 91 5.42 -8.19 -17.56
C ILE A 91 5.00 -9.29 -16.59
N GLN A 92 5.51 -10.51 -16.77
CA GLN A 92 5.28 -11.60 -15.82
C GLN A 92 5.84 -11.28 -14.42
N ALA A 93 7.02 -10.67 -14.36
CA ALA A 93 7.63 -10.22 -13.12
C ALA A 93 6.78 -9.18 -12.40
N ALA A 94 6.07 -8.32 -13.14
CA ALA A 94 5.10 -7.37 -12.58
C ALA A 94 3.84 -8.04 -12.00
N GLY A 95 3.65 -9.35 -12.22
CA GLY A 95 2.49 -10.11 -11.75
C GLY A 95 1.34 -10.18 -12.75
N LEU A 96 1.56 -9.77 -14.00
CA LEU A 96 0.58 -9.84 -15.09
C LEU A 96 0.79 -11.09 -15.96
N PRO A 97 -0.23 -11.56 -16.69
CA PRO A 97 -0.04 -12.60 -17.70
C PRO A 97 0.99 -12.14 -18.74
N ALA A 98 1.94 -13.03 -19.07
CA ALA A 98 2.92 -12.76 -20.10
C ALA A 98 2.22 -12.58 -21.46
N PRO A 99 2.47 -11.48 -22.19
CA PRO A 99 1.91 -11.27 -23.53
C PRO A 99 2.40 -12.34 -24.50
N GLU A 100 1.52 -12.74 -25.43
CA GLU A 100 2.00 -13.43 -26.63
C GLU A 100 2.80 -12.44 -27.49
N LEU A 101 3.81 -12.93 -28.23
CA LEU A 101 4.79 -12.05 -28.89
C LEU A 101 4.18 -11.18 -29.99
N ASP A 102 3.10 -11.63 -30.61
CA ASP A 102 2.40 -10.95 -31.71
C ASP A 102 1.07 -10.31 -31.25
N GLU A 103 0.71 -10.44 -29.98
CA GLU A 103 -0.55 -9.89 -29.43
C GLU A 103 -0.42 -8.37 -29.22
N PRO A 104 -1.38 -7.57 -29.70
CA PRO A 104 -1.49 -6.17 -29.32
C PRO A 104 -1.71 -6.04 -27.80
N TYR A 105 -0.68 -5.60 -27.08
CA TYR A 105 -0.67 -5.61 -25.62
C TYR A 105 -0.39 -4.24 -25.01
N PHE A 106 0.37 -3.40 -25.72
CA PHE A 106 0.76 -2.08 -25.25
C PHE A 106 0.09 -0.99 -26.09
N THR A 107 -0.25 0.11 -25.43
CA THR A 107 -0.46 1.40 -26.11
C THR A 107 0.87 1.95 -26.63
N GLU A 108 0.84 2.90 -27.56
CA GLU A 108 2.06 3.56 -28.05
C GLU A 108 2.83 4.27 -26.92
N GLU A 109 2.11 4.86 -25.96
CA GLU A 109 2.69 5.54 -24.79
C GLU A 109 3.42 4.55 -23.86
N GLU A 110 2.83 3.38 -23.61
CA GLU A 110 3.45 2.31 -22.82
C GLU A 110 4.66 1.71 -23.56
N ALA A 111 4.56 1.52 -24.87
CA ALA A 111 5.65 1.00 -25.71
C ALA A 111 6.89 1.91 -25.68
N GLN A 112 6.70 3.23 -25.55
CA GLN A 112 7.81 4.19 -25.48
C GLN A 112 8.78 3.91 -24.33
N ILE A 113 8.29 3.42 -23.20
CA ILE A 113 9.11 3.04 -22.04
C ILE A 113 10.16 2.01 -22.46
N PHE A 114 9.76 1.00 -23.24
CA PHE A 114 10.64 -0.09 -23.65
C PHE A 114 11.61 0.29 -24.78
N PHE A 115 11.29 1.32 -25.57
CA PHE A 115 12.27 1.93 -26.47
C PHE A 115 13.36 2.68 -25.70
N GLU A 116 12.99 3.45 -24.68
CA GLU A 116 13.97 4.18 -23.88
C GLU A 116 14.82 3.26 -23.00
N LEU A 117 14.23 2.22 -22.39
CA LEU A 117 14.99 1.24 -21.61
C LEU A 117 16.03 0.49 -22.45
N ALA A 118 15.72 0.16 -23.70
CA ALA A 118 16.67 -0.47 -24.61
C ALA A 118 17.89 0.42 -24.88
N ARG A 119 17.69 1.73 -25.03
CA ARG A 119 18.77 2.71 -25.22
C ARG A 119 19.62 2.92 -23.97
N LEU A 120 19.02 2.74 -22.80
CA LEU A 120 19.67 2.95 -21.50
C LEU A 120 20.23 1.66 -20.89
N ARG A 121 20.30 0.56 -21.64
CA ARG A 121 20.67 -0.78 -21.13
C ARG A 121 22.02 -0.84 -20.41
N GLU A 122 22.99 0.00 -20.79
CA GLU A 122 24.29 0.07 -20.09
C GLU A 122 24.16 0.61 -18.67
N VAL A 123 23.24 1.54 -18.43
CA VAL A 123 22.98 2.15 -17.12
C VAL A 123 21.88 1.38 -16.36
N TRP A 124 20.95 0.78 -17.09
CA TRP A 124 19.81 0.04 -16.57
C TRP A 124 19.76 -1.38 -17.17
N PRO A 125 20.58 -2.31 -16.65
CA PRO A 125 20.66 -3.64 -17.20
C PRO A 125 19.38 -4.46 -16.95
N PRO A 126 19.11 -5.52 -17.75
CA PRO A 126 17.89 -6.33 -17.68
C PRO A 126 17.62 -6.89 -16.28
N GLU A 127 18.66 -7.30 -15.58
CA GLU A 127 18.54 -7.91 -14.25
C GLU A 127 17.94 -6.91 -13.26
N LEU A 128 18.33 -5.63 -13.39
CA LEU A 128 17.78 -4.54 -12.60
C LEU A 128 16.35 -4.20 -13.02
N ALA A 129 16.08 -4.15 -14.33
CA ALA A 129 14.72 -3.96 -14.83
C ALA A 129 13.75 -5.03 -14.30
N LEU A 130 14.18 -6.29 -14.28
CA LEU A 130 13.43 -7.42 -13.73
C LEU A 130 13.23 -7.30 -12.22
N GLN A 131 14.28 -6.95 -11.47
CA GLN A 131 14.18 -6.74 -10.02
C GLN A 131 13.16 -5.65 -9.68
N ILE A 132 13.27 -4.49 -10.33
CA ILE A 132 12.37 -3.37 -10.11
C ILE A 132 10.94 -3.68 -10.56
N SER A 133 10.77 -4.39 -11.67
CA SER A 133 9.45 -4.84 -12.13
C SER A 133 8.74 -5.71 -11.07
N ARG A 134 9.46 -6.63 -10.41
CA ARG A 134 8.88 -7.44 -9.32
C ARG A 134 8.44 -6.62 -8.12
N VAL A 135 9.27 -5.64 -7.73
CA VAL A 135 8.97 -4.78 -6.58
C VAL A 135 7.77 -3.88 -6.89
N ALA A 136 7.83 -3.17 -8.03
CA ALA A 136 6.77 -2.27 -8.47
C ALA A 136 5.45 -3.01 -8.70
N GLY A 137 5.49 -4.16 -9.38
CA GLY A 137 4.31 -4.97 -9.67
C GLY A 137 3.57 -5.43 -8.41
N ARG A 138 4.29 -5.94 -7.41
CA ARG A 138 3.69 -6.34 -6.12
C ARG A 138 3.05 -5.15 -5.40
N ALA A 139 3.72 -4.00 -5.38
CA ALA A 139 3.20 -2.79 -4.73
C ALA A 139 1.96 -2.24 -5.45
N LEU A 140 2.01 -2.12 -6.78
CA LEU A 140 0.91 -1.62 -7.60
C LEU A 140 -0.30 -2.57 -7.59
N ALA A 141 -0.08 -3.89 -7.60
CA ALA A 141 -1.15 -4.86 -7.45
C ALA A 141 -1.88 -4.71 -6.11
N ARG A 142 -1.14 -4.51 -5.01
CA ARG A 142 -1.73 -4.27 -3.69
C ARG A 142 -2.53 -2.96 -3.64
N ILE A 143 -2.03 -1.90 -4.28
CA ILE A 143 -2.74 -0.62 -4.39
C ILE A 143 -4.03 -0.80 -5.18
N ALA A 144 -3.98 -1.46 -6.34
CA ALA A 144 -5.15 -1.71 -7.17
C ALA A 144 -6.21 -2.54 -6.43
N GLN A 145 -5.79 -3.59 -5.72
CA GLN A 145 -6.67 -4.40 -4.87
C GLN A 145 -7.35 -3.56 -3.79
N ALA A 146 -6.59 -2.74 -3.06
CA ALA A 146 -7.14 -1.88 -2.01
C ALA A 146 -8.12 -0.84 -2.58
N GLN A 147 -7.81 -0.23 -3.73
CA GLN A 147 -8.69 0.73 -4.39
C GLN A 147 -10.01 0.08 -4.84
N VAL A 148 -9.93 -1.08 -5.48
CA VAL A 148 -11.12 -1.82 -5.92
C VAL A 148 -11.95 -2.27 -4.72
N GLN A 149 -11.33 -2.83 -3.68
CA GLN A 149 -12.02 -3.26 -2.47
C GLN A 149 -12.68 -2.07 -1.76
N ALA A 150 -11.98 -0.95 -1.59
CA ALA A 150 -12.54 0.24 -0.96
C ALA A 150 -13.76 0.77 -1.73
N PHE A 151 -13.68 0.79 -3.06
CA PHE A 151 -14.82 1.16 -3.90
C PHE A 151 -16.00 0.21 -3.70
N ARG A 152 -15.76 -1.11 -3.78
CA ARG A 152 -16.79 -2.15 -3.67
C ARG A 152 -17.42 -2.24 -2.26
N LEU A 153 -16.66 -1.94 -1.21
CA LEU A 153 -17.10 -2.08 0.18
C LEU A 153 -17.71 -0.81 0.77
N TYR A 154 -17.25 0.38 0.35
CA TYR A 154 -17.66 1.64 0.98
C TYR A 154 -18.38 2.59 0.02
N VAL A 155 -18.00 2.62 -1.26
CA VAL A 155 -18.58 3.58 -2.22
C VAL A 155 -19.85 3.01 -2.85
N GLU A 156 -19.75 1.85 -3.48
CA GLU A 156 -20.84 1.23 -4.23
C GLU A 156 -22.06 0.89 -3.35
N PRO A 157 -21.92 0.29 -2.14
CA PRO A 157 -23.07 -0.03 -1.30
C PRO A 157 -23.83 1.22 -0.86
N ARG A 158 -23.10 2.30 -0.53
CA ARG A 158 -23.69 3.58 -0.13
C ARG A 158 -24.49 4.22 -1.26
N LEU A 159 -24.00 4.16 -2.50
CA LEU A 159 -24.71 4.66 -3.67
C LEU A 159 -25.97 3.83 -3.95
N ARG A 160 -25.89 2.51 -3.81
CA ARG A 160 -27.05 1.62 -3.95
C ARG A 160 -28.12 1.87 -2.90
N GLU A 161 -27.72 2.05 -1.65
CA GLU A 161 -28.65 2.36 -0.55
C GLU A 161 -29.41 3.67 -0.81
N GLN A 162 -28.70 4.70 -1.33
CA GLN A 162 -29.31 5.98 -1.69
C GLN A 162 -30.32 5.88 -2.84
N ALA A 163 -30.05 5.03 -3.83
CA ALA A 163 -30.95 4.81 -4.96
C ALA A 163 -32.17 3.93 -4.61
N GLY A 164 -32.03 3.06 -3.60
CA GLY A 164 -33.08 2.13 -3.16
C GLY A 164 -33.31 0.92 -4.08
N ASP A 165 -32.68 0.90 -5.26
CA ASP A 165 -32.73 -0.20 -6.24
C ASP A 165 -31.35 -0.39 -6.90
N SER A 166 -30.95 -1.65 -7.13
CA SER A 166 -29.61 -2.00 -7.64
C SER A 166 -29.39 -1.58 -9.09
N VAL A 167 -30.43 -1.62 -9.92
CA VAL A 167 -30.38 -1.20 -11.32
C VAL A 167 -30.43 0.33 -11.41
N ALA A 168 -31.28 0.97 -10.61
CA ALA A 168 -31.38 2.42 -10.54
C ALA A 168 -30.08 3.10 -10.10
N ALA A 169 -29.22 2.41 -9.32
CA ALA A 169 -27.93 2.92 -8.87
C ALA A 169 -26.81 2.86 -9.93
N LEU A 170 -27.01 2.15 -11.04
CA LEU A 170 -25.95 1.94 -12.04
C LEU A 170 -25.38 3.25 -12.61
N PRO A 171 -26.17 4.28 -12.92
CA PRO A 171 -25.65 5.55 -13.41
C PRO A 171 -24.73 6.25 -12.39
N GLU A 172 -25.11 6.25 -11.11
CA GLU A 172 -24.33 6.87 -10.04
C GLU A 172 -23.03 6.09 -9.78
N VAL A 173 -23.08 4.76 -9.78
CA VAL A 173 -21.90 3.91 -9.61
C VAL A 173 -20.95 4.05 -10.81
N HIS A 174 -21.49 4.04 -12.04
CA HIS A 174 -20.73 4.25 -13.26
C HIS A 174 -20.04 5.61 -13.25
N TRP A 175 -20.79 6.69 -12.98
CA TRP A 175 -20.25 8.04 -12.84
C TRP A 175 -19.15 8.13 -11.77
N ALA A 176 -19.35 7.53 -10.59
CA ALA A 176 -18.36 7.55 -9.54
C ALA A 176 -17.05 6.87 -9.98
N PHE A 177 -17.15 5.71 -10.63
CA PHE A 177 -15.99 5.00 -11.14
C PHE A 177 -15.27 5.75 -12.27
N GLU A 178 -16.02 6.28 -13.24
CA GLU A 178 -15.52 7.10 -14.35
C GLU A 178 -14.75 8.34 -13.84
N ARG A 179 -15.20 8.94 -12.74
CA ARG A 179 -14.57 10.15 -12.17
C ARG A 179 -13.39 9.84 -11.27
N LEU A 180 -13.41 8.72 -10.54
CA LEU A 180 -12.36 8.36 -9.59
C LEU A 180 -11.17 7.67 -10.26
N LEU A 181 -11.41 6.79 -11.24
CA LEU A 181 -10.36 5.99 -11.87
C LEU A 181 -9.22 6.86 -12.46
N PRO A 182 -9.49 7.94 -13.23
CA PRO A 182 -8.42 8.77 -13.80
C PRO A 182 -7.60 9.54 -12.76
N LEU A 183 -8.08 9.69 -11.52
CA LEU A 183 -7.36 10.38 -10.45
C LEU A 183 -6.27 9.50 -9.84
N ALA A 184 -6.35 8.18 -9.99
CA ALA A 184 -5.42 7.24 -9.38
C ALA A 184 -3.98 7.43 -9.89
N ALA A 185 -3.79 7.48 -11.22
CA ALA A 185 -2.45 7.56 -11.81
C ALA A 185 -1.72 8.88 -11.46
N PRO A 186 -2.31 10.09 -11.63
CA PRO A 186 -1.65 11.33 -11.24
C PRO A 186 -1.29 11.39 -9.75
N TYR A 187 -2.18 10.89 -8.88
CA TYR A 187 -1.92 10.80 -7.46
C TYR A 187 -0.70 9.91 -7.17
N LEU A 188 -0.69 8.68 -7.71
CA LEU A 188 0.42 7.73 -7.52
C LEU A 188 1.75 8.28 -8.04
N VAL A 189 1.76 8.88 -9.23
CA VAL A 189 2.96 9.51 -9.80
C VAL A 189 3.46 10.65 -8.90
N SER A 190 2.56 11.50 -8.40
CA SER A 190 2.94 12.63 -7.53
C SER A 190 3.53 12.17 -6.20
N VAL A 191 2.97 11.11 -5.60
CA VAL A 191 3.44 10.55 -4.33
C VAL A 191 4.77 9.81 -4.55
N HIS A 192 4.86 8.98 -5.58
CA HIS A 192 6.07 8.28 -5.96
C HIS A 192 7.24 9.25 -6.13
N ARG A 193 7.03 10.37 -6.83
CA ARG A 193 8.06 11.39 -7.02
C ARG A 193 8.58 11.97 -5.70
N ARG A 194 7.68 12.32 -4.77
CA ARG A 194 8.06 12.87 -3.45
C ARG A 194 8.79 11.83 -2.59
N LEU A 195 8.37 10.56 -2.66
CA LEU A 195 9.06 9.47 -1.98
C LEU A 195 10.46 9.26 -2.57
N PHE A 196 10.60 9.31 -3.89
CA PHE A 196 11.89 9.19 -4.56
C PHE A 196 12.85 10.34 -4.17
N GLU A 197 12.36 11.58 -4.15
CA GLU A 197 13.11 12.76 -3.70
C GLU A 197 13.57 12.62 -2.23
N ARG A 198 12.70 12.07 -1.37
CA ARG A 198 13.03 11.75 0.02
C ARG A 198 14.12 10.68 0.12
N GLU A 199 14.02 9.57 -0.60
CA GLU A 199 15.03 8.50 -0.56
C GLU A 199 16.40 8.98 -1.05
N LEU A 200 16.45 9.80 -2.10
CA LEU A 200 17.71 10.42 -2.56
C LEU A 200 18.35 11.28 -1.45
N THR A 201 17.52 12.04 -0.72
CA THR A 201 17.98 12.85 0.40
C THR A 201 18.51 11.97 1.54
N GLU A 202 17.79 10.89 1.89
CA GLU A 202 18.22 9.94 2.92
C GLU A 202 19.56 9.27 2.56
N VAL A 203 19.75 8.84 1.32
CA VAL A 203 21.03 8.28 0.85
C VAL A 203 22.16 9.31 0.96
N ALA A 204 21.92 10.56 0.54
CA ALA A 204 22.92 11.62 0.63
C ALA A 204 23.36 11.92 2.07
N ILE A 205 22.43 11.91 3.04
CA ILE A 205 22.72 12.06 4.47
C ILE A 205 23.60 10.91 4.95
N ARG A 206 23.21 9.65 4.66
CA ARG A 206 23.98 8.46 5.07
C ARG A 206 25.40 8.47 4.50
N GLU A 207 25.57 8.84 3.25
CA GLU A 207 26.91 8.96 2.65
C GLU A 207 27.75 10.07 3.28
N ALA A 208 27.12 11.19 3.69
CA ALA A 208 27.83 12.25 4.40
C ALA A 208 28.34 11.78 5.78
N GLU A 209 27.57 10.98 6.50
CA GLU A 209 27.99 10.37 7.78
C GLU A 209 29.19 9.44 7.60
N VAL A 210 29.20 8.61 6.55
CA VAL A 210 30.34 7.73 6.23
C VAL A 210 31.58 8.58 5.92
N ARG A 211 31.46 9.62 5.08
CA ARG A 211 32.58 10.51 4.71
C ARG A 211 33.13 11.31 5.90
N ALA A 212 32.31 11.61 6.91
CA ALA A 212 32.71 12.32 8.11
C ALA A 212 33.56 11.48 9.09
N GLY A 213 33.95 10.26 8.71
CA GLY A 213 34.84 9.39 9.49
C GLY A 213 34.14 8.23 10.20
N GLY A 214 32.94 7.84 9.76
CA GLY A 214 32.27 6.64 10.26
C GLY A 214 32.91 5.37 9.69
N GLU A 215 33.36 4.44 10.55
CA GLU A 215 33.76 3.07 10.18
C GLU A 215 32.55 2.18 9.79
N LEU A 216 31.56 2.76 9.11
CA LEU A 216 30.33 2.08 8.75
C LEU A 216 30.46 1.45 7.36
N LEU A 217 29.89 0.26 7.20
CA LEU A 217 29.77 -0.40 5.89
C LEU A 217 28.91 0.45 4.94
N PRO A 218 29.09 0.35 3.62
CA PRO A 218 28.18 0.97 2.66
C PRO A 218 26.73 0.56 2.92
N GLY A 219 25.81 1.55 3.00
CA GLY A 219 24.40 1.33 3.34
C GLY A 219 24.11 1.15 4.84
N ALA A 220 25.13 1.13 5.70
CA ALA A 220 24.96 1.14 7.15
C ALA A 220 24.78 2.57 7.66
N ALA A 221 23.80 2.75 8.55
CA ALA A 221 23.54 4.01 9.23
C ALA A 221 23.22 3.76 10.70
N ARG A 222 23.49 4.76 11.55
CA ARG A 222 22.96 4.74 12.92
C ARG A 222 21.48 5.08 12.86
N VAL A 223 20.65 4.19 13.39
CA VAL A 223 19.19 4.32 13.32
C VAL A 223 18.57 3.91 14.66
N ALA A 224 17.53 4.63 15.06
CA ALA A 224 16.67 4.28 16.17
C ALA A 224 15.47 3.49 15.63
N ILE A 225 15.34 2.24 16.06
CA ILE A 225 14.28 1.32 15.65
C ILE A 225 13.23 1.26 16.75
N LEU A 226 12.03 1.73 16.41
CA LEU A 226 10.85 1.68 17.26
C LEU A 226 9.95 0.55 16.76
N PHE A 227 9.59 -0.37 17.65
CA PHE A 227 8.43 -1.24 17.43
C PHE A 227 7.29 -0.76 18.31
N CYS A 228 6.07 -0.83 17.79
CA CYS A 228 4.85 -0.66 18.57
C CYS A 228 3.83 -1.70 18.14
N ASP A 229 3.04 -2.22 19.08
CA ASP A 229 2.12 -3.33 18.84
C ASP A 229 0.92 -3.27 19.78
N LEU A 230 -0.19 -3.90 19.39
CA LEU A 230 -1.39 -3.99 20.20
C LEU A 230 -1.21 -5.04 21.28
N LYS A 231 -1.24 -4.59 22.54
CA LYS A 231 -1.02 -5.49 23.67
C LYS A 231 -2.20 -6.44 23.84
N ASP A 232 -1.89 -7.74 23.90
CA ASP A 232 -2.85 -8.84 24.08
C ASP A 232 -3.93 -8.90 22.98
N PHE A 233 -3.56 -8.51 21.75
CA PHE A 233 -4.47 -8.40 20.61
C PHE A 233 -5.24 -9.69 20.29
N THR A 234 -4.60 -10.86 20.32
CA THR A 234 -5.29 -12.13 20.06
C THR A 234 -6.45 -12.37 21.02
N ALA A 235 -6.24 -12.13 22.32
CA ALA A 235 -7.30 -12.27 23.32
C ALA A 235 -8.41 -11.21 23.13
N TYR A 236 -8.04 -10.01 22.69
CA TYR A 236 -9.02 -8.99 22.32
C TYR A 236 -9.85 -9.41 21.10
N ALA A 237 -9.23 -9.94 20.05
CA ALA A 237 -9.92 -10.38 18.85
C ALA A 237 -10.92 -11.52 19.14
N ASP A 238 -10.52 -12.49 19.98
CA ASP A 238 -11.38 -13.60 20.40
C ASP A 238 -12.62 -13.13 21.19
N THR A 239 -12.49 -12.04 21.95
CA THR A 239 -13.57 -11.56 22.84
C THR A 239 -14.43 -10.46 22.21
N ALA A 240 -13.85 -9.57 21.43
CA ALA A 240 -14.52 -8.42 20.81
C ALA A 240 -15.03 -8.70 19.39
N GLY A 241 -14.57 -9.79 18.76
CA GLY A 241 -14.93 -10.17 17.40
C GLY A 241 -14.08 -9.52 16.32
N GLU A 242 -14.15 -10.07 15.11
CA GLU A 242 -13.28 -9.73 13.98
C GLU A 242 -13.40 -8.27 13.55
N GLU A 243 -14.62 -7.72 13.50
CA GLU A 243 -14.81 -6.31 13.12
C GLU A 243 -14.15 -5.34 14.10
N ALA A 244 -14.22 -5.62 15.41
CA ALA A 244 -13.58 -4.79 16.42
C ALA A 244 -12.04 -4.90 16.35
N ALA A 245 -11.54 -6.11 16.07
CA ALA A 245 -10.12 -6.35 15.85
C ALA A 245 -9.58 -5.58 14.62
N ILE A 246 -10.30 -5.59 13.51
CA ILE A 246 -9.94 -4.84 12.30
C ILE A 246 -9.91 -3.34 12.59
N ARG A 247 -10.96 -2.79 13.25
CA ARG A 247 -10.98 -1.37 13.64
C ARG A 247 -9.81 -0.99 14.54
N ALA A 248 -9.42 -1.88 15.46
CA ALA A 248 -8.28 -1.66 16.33
C ALA A 248 -6.95 -1.58 15.55
N ILE A 249 -6.75 -2.43 14.54
CA ILE A 249 -5.57 -2.39 13.65
C ILE A 249 -5.59 -1.12 12.79
N GLU A 250 -6.72 -0.79 12.17
CA GLU A 250 -6.87 0.41 11.32
C GLU A 250 -6.59 1.69 12.10
N HIS A 251 -7.09 1.77 13.33
CA HIS A 251 -6.83 2.90 14.20
C HIS A 251 -5.33 3.02 14.56
N LEU A 252 -4.66 1.90 14.88
CA LEU A 252 -3.21 1.94 15.11
C LEU A 252 -2.46 2.43 13.87
N ALA A 253 -2.85 1.95 12.67
CA ALA A 253 -2.27 2.38 11.41
C ALA A 253 -2.36 3.91 11.23
N GLN A 254 -3.53 4.48 11.56
CA GLN A 254 -3.79 5.91 11.48
C GLN A 254 -2.90 6.69 12.47
N VAL A 255 -2.88 6.30 13.74
CA VAL A 255 -2.10 6.98 14.79
C VAL A 255 -0.60 6.89 14.49
N VAL A 256 -0.10 5.72 14.10
CA VAL A 256 1.30 5.54 13.69
C VAL A 256 1.66 6.48 12.54
N THR A 257 0.78 6.62 11.54
CA THR A 257 1.02 7.52 10.41
C THR A 257 1.02 8.99 10.82
N GLN A 258 0.13 9.38 11.76
CA GLN A 258 0.06 10.74 12.28
C GLN A 258 1.29 11.11 13.14
N GLU A 259 1.71 10.19 14.01
CA GLU A 259 2.78 10.41 14.99
C GLU A 259 4.20 10.23 14.41
N CYS A 260 4.36 9.47 13.32
CA CYS A 260 5.68 9.22 12.70
C CYS A 260 6.38 10.51 12.23
N GLY A 261 5.62 11.56 11.93
CA GLY A 261 6.17 12.85 11.51
C GLY A 261 6.98 12.79 10.21
N SER A 262 7.77 13.83 9.95
CA SER A 262 8.57 13.96 8.71
C SER A 262 9.94 13.30 8.80
N THR A 263 10.49 13.13 10.00
CA THR A 263 11.82 12.53 10.22
C THR A 263 11.75 11.01 10.37
N GLY A 264 10.61 10.48 10.82
CA GLY A 264 10.38 9.05 10.95
C GLY A 264 9.97 8.38 9.64
N ARG A 265 10.20 7.07 9.57
CA ARG A 265 9.75 6.20 8.49
C ARG A 265 9.02 5.00 9.06
N VAL A 266 7.79 4.77 8.61
CA VAL A 266 7.12 3.48 8.79
C VAL A 266 7.80 2.49 7.84
N VAL A 267 8.55 1.54 8.39
CA VAL A 267 9.30 0.54 7.61
C VAL A 267 8.35 -0.54 7.11
N LYS A 268 7.57 -1.13 8.01
CA LYS A 268 6.58 -2.17 7.68
C LYS A 268 5.57 -2.36 8.81
N GLY A 269 4.38 -2.86 8.44
CA GLY A 269 3.42 -3.45 9.37
C GLY A 269 3.74 -4.92 9.64
N LEU A 270 3.36 -5.40 10.82
CA LEU A 270 3.66 -6.73 11.37
C LEU A 270 2.39 -7.44 11.84
N GLY A 271 1.28 -7.24 11.13
CA GLY A 271 -0.05 -7.69 11.58
C GLY A 271 -0.70 -6.60 12.43
N ASP A 272 -0.62 -6.75 13.75
CA ASP A 272 -1.13 -5.84 14.77
C ASP A 272 -0.10 -4.78 15.24
N GLY A 273 1.14 -4.86 14.76
CA GLY A 273 2.19 -3.92 15.10
C GLY A 273 2.88 -3.26 13.90
N TYR A 274 3.79 -2.34 14.20
CA TYR A 274 4.58 -1.59 13.23
C TYR A 274 6.04 -1.52 13.65
N MET A 275 6.92 -1.57 12.64
CA MET A 275 8.32 -1.21 12.76
C MET A 275 8.53 0.17 12.13
N LEU A 276 9.10 1.09 12.90
CA LEU A 276 9.47 2.43 12.48
C LEU A 276 10.98 2.64 12.66
N ALA A 277 11.54 3.50 11.83
CA ALA A 277 12.95 3.88 11.85
C ALA A 277 13.09 5.40 11.90
N PHE A 278 14.01 5.87 12.73
CA PHE A 278 14.31 7.29 12.92
C PHE A 278 15.82 7.53 12.89
N PRO A 279 16.29 8.64 12.30
CA PRO A 279 17.68 9.07 12.44
C PRO A 279 18.03 9.44 13.89
N ASP A 280 17.07 10.02 14.61
CA ASP A 280 17.23 10.54 15.97
C ASP A 280 16.35 9.79 16.99
N ALA A 281 16.89 9.54 18.17
CA ALA A 281 16.19 8.80 19.22
C ALA A 281 15.10 9.61 19.92
N ASP A 282 15.22 10.94 20.04
CA ASP A 282 14.19 11.78 20.66
C ASP A 282 12.91 11.78 19.83
N ASP A 283 13.04 11.83 18.50
CA ASP A 283 11.90 11.72 17.58
C ASP A 283 11.22 10.36 17.74
N ALA A 284 11.99 9.27 17.82
CA ALA A 284 11.45 7.93 18.04
C ALA A 284 10.70 7.81 19.39
N VAL A 285 11.25 8.38 20.47
CA VAL A 285 10.60 8.40 21.79
C VAL A 285 9.33 9.22 21.74
N ARG A 286 9.35 10.38 21.06
CA ARG A 286 8.20 11.27 20.93
C ARG A 286 7.06 10.59 20.18
N THR A 287 7.35 9.97 19.04
CA THR A 287 6.37 9.18 18.28
C THR A 287 5.83 8.02 19.12
N GLY A 288 6.70 7.22 19.75
CA GLY A 288 6.25 6.08 20.54
C GLY A 288 5.37 6.49 21.73
N LEU A 289 5.70 7.59 22.41
CA LEU A 289 4.86 8.16 23.46
C LEU A 289 3.53 8.67 22.91
N GLY A 290 3.54 9.39 21.79
CA GLY A 290 2.33 9.91 21.17
C GLY A 290 1.37 8.80 20.73
N VAL A 291 1.89 7.71 20.17
CA VAL A 291 1.09 6.52 19.81
C VAL A 291 0.42 5.90 21.05
N ILE A 292 1.16 5.77 22.15
CA ILE A 292 0.63 5.24 23.41
C ILE A 292 -0.43 6.19 24.00
N GLU A 293 -0.19 7.50 23.98
CA GLU A 293 -1.09 8.50 24.55
C GLU A 293 -2.42 8.56 23.79
N HIS A 294 -2.41 8.59 22.45
CA HIS A 294 -3.63 8.60 21.64
C HIS A 294 -4.54 7.42 21.95
N ARG A 295 -3.95 6.26 22.23
CA ARG A 295 -4.69 5.02 22.41
C ARG A 295 -5.08 4.72 23.86
N ARG A 296 -4.47 5.42 24.82
CA ARG A 296 -4.74 5.24 26.25
C ARG A 296 -6.22 5.48 26.60
N ASP A 297 -6.84 6.42 25.91
CA ASP A 297 -8.21 6.87 26.17
C ASP A 297 -9.28 6.16 25.30
N GLU A 298 -8.86 5.20 24.48
CA GLU A 298 -9.76 4.47 23.58
C GLU A 298 -10.22 3.11 24.15
N VAL A 299 -11.42 2.69 23.73
CA VAL A 299 -11.95 1.35 24.03
C VAL A 299 -11.26 0.32 23.14
N GLY A 300 -10.29 -0.41 23.69
CA GLY A 300 -9.57 -1.46 22.95
C GLY A 300 -8.29 -1.94 23.63
N PRO A 301 -7.49 -2.79 22.94
CA PRO A 301 -6.19 -3.19 23.43
C PRO A 301 -5.26 -1.98 23.44
N GLY A 302 -4.53 -1.80 24.54
CA GLY A 302 -3.55 -0.72 24.64
C GLY A 302 -2.35 -0.98 23.73
N VAL A 303 -1.41 -0.05 23.68
CA VAL A 303 -0.20 -0.18 22.87
C VAL A 303 0.98 -0.43 23.78
N HIS A 304 1.89 -1.30 23.40
CA HIS A 304 3.22 -1.34 23.98
C HIS A 304 4.27 -1.05 22.91
N ALA A 305 5.39 -0.48 23.32
CA ALA A 305 6.43 -0.08 22.40
C ALA A 305 7.82 -0.41 22.94
N SER A 306 8.74 -0.61 22.01
CA SER A 306 10.17 -0.83 22.30
C SER A 306 11.07 0.00 21.41
N LEU A 307 12.15 0.51 21.98
CA LEU A 307 13.11 1.34 21.26
C LEU A 307 14.56 0.91 21.52
N HIS A 308 15.31 0.73 20.45
CA HIS A 308 16.76 0.57 20.51
C HIS A 308 17.43 1.32 19.36
N GLN A 309 18.62 1.86 19.60
CA GLN A 309 19.40 2.57 18.60
C GLN A 309 20.75 1.90 18.41
N GLY A 310 21.18 1.81 17.15
CA GLY A 310 22.42 1.16 16.78
C GLY A 310 22.65 1.24 15.27
N VAL A 311 23.64 0.50 14.80
CA VAL A 311 23.95 0.42 13.37
C VAL A 311 23.07 -0.62 12.69
N ALA A 312 22.41 -0.25 11.60
CA ALA A 312 21.69 -1.15 10.70
C ALA A 312 22.07 -0.88 9.25
N VAL A 313 21.93 -1.91 8.41
CA VAL A 313 22.05 -1.79 6.95
C VAL A 313 20.66 -1.62 6.36
N ALA A 314 20.45 -0.55 5.58
CA ALA A 314 19.22 -0.35 4.82
C ALA A 314 19.29 -1.13 3.50
N HIS A 315 18.29 -1.97 3.22
CA HIS A 315 18.23 -2.79 2.01
C HIS A 315 16.78 -3.08 1.61
N ASP A 316 16.44 -2.87 0.33
CA ASP A 316 15.08 -3.05 -0.23
C ASP A 316 13.96 -2.38 0.60
N GLY A 317 14.27 -1.23 1.20
CA GLY A 317 13.35 -0.47 2.04
C GLY A 317 13.13 -1.02 3.46
N ASP A 318 13.89 -2.03 3.86
CA ASP A 318 13.93 -2.61 5.21
C ASP A 318 15.28 -2.32 5.90
N TYR A 319 15.38 -2.64 7.20
CA TYR A 319 16.60 -2.52 7.99
C TYR A 319 17.04 -3.89 8.53
N PHE A 320 18.35 -4.15 8.44
CA PHE A 320 18.96 -5.40 8.92
C PHE A 320 20.08 -5.12 9.92
N GLY A 321 20.14 -5.95 10.97
CA GLY A 321 21.23 -5.90 11.94
C GLY A 321 20.78 -6.26 13.36
N THR A 322 21.75 -6.35 14.26
CA THR A 322 21.50 -6.66 15.68
C THR A 322 20.55 -5.64 16.33
N VAL A 323 20.58 -4.37 15.90
CA VAL A 323 19.71 -3.32 16.44
C VAL A 323 18.22 -3.66 16.29
N VAL A 324 17.81 -4.17 15.13
CA VAL A 324 16.42 -4.56 14.84
C VAL A 324 16.01 -5.74 15.73
N ASN A 325 16.90 -6.73 15.86
CA ASN A 325 16.65 -7.92 16.68
C ASN A 325 16.52 -7.59 18.18
N VAL A 326 17.32 -6.65 18.68
CA VAL A 326 17.23 -6.19 20.07
C VAL A 326 15.94 -5.42 20.29
N ALA A 327 15.63 -4.44 19.43
CA ALA A 327 14.39 -3.68 19.53
C ALA A 327 13.16 -4.61 19.52
N ALA A 328 13.07 -5.54 18.57
CA ALA A 328 11.94 -6.47 18.46
C ALA A 328 11.75 -7.33 19.73
N ARG A 329 12.85 -7.75 20.39
CA ARG A 329 12.77 -8.67 21.52
C ARG A 329 12.53 -8.02 22.86
N ILE A 330 12.93 -6.76 23.03
CA ILE A 330 12.65 -6.04 24.26
C ILE A 330 11.18 -5.57 24.31
N LEU A 331 10.45 -5.63 23.19
CA LEU A 331 9.00 -5.38 23.12
C LEU A 331 8.20 -6.28 24.07
N ASP A 332 8.57 -7.56 24.18
CA ASP A 332 7.93 -8.53 25.08
C ASP A 332 8.00 -8.12 26.56
N VAL A 333 8.95 -7.25 26.92
CA VAL A 333 9.11 -6.74 28.29
C VAL A 333 8.14 -5.58 28.56
N ALA A 334 7.74 -4.84 27.54
CA ALA A 334 6.84 -3.71 27.67
C ALA A 334 5.41 -4.17 28.01
N ARG A 335 4.83 -3.59 29.06
CA ARG A 335 3.43 -3.82 29.42
C ARG A 335 2.52 -2.89 28.64
N ARG A 336 1.21 -3.06 28.82
CA ARG A 336 0.19 -2.17 28.25
C ARG A 336 0.52 -0.71 28.58
N ASP A 337 0.51 0.12 27.54
CA ASP A 337 0.77 1.57 27.57
C ASP A 337 2.16 1.96 28.10
N GLU A 338 3.15 1.10 27.85
CA GLU A 338 4.54 1.34 28.20
C GLU A 338 5.44 1.37 26.95
N LEU A 339 6.43 2.27 27.00
CA LEU A 339 7.58 2.28 26.10
C LEU A 339 8.81 1.83 26.88
N VAL A 340 9.44 0.75 26.44
CA VAL A 340 10.71 0.24 26.97
C VAL A 340 11.84 0.52 26.00
N ALA A 341 12.96 1.03 26.48
CA ALA A 341 14.14 1.24 25.67
C ALA A 341 15.38 0.64 26.34
N THR A 342 16.42 0.39 25.57
CA THR A 342 17.74 0.07 26.14
C THR A 342 18.28 1.27 26.91
N SER A 343 19.09 1.04 27.96
CA SER A 343 19.71 2.13 28.74
C SER A 343 20.49 3.11 27.86
N ALA A 344 21.19 2.62 26.84
CA ALA A 344 21.90 3.44 25.87
C ALA A 344 21.00 4.47 25.16
N VAL A 345 19.77 4.10 24.85
CA VAL A 345 18.77 5.04 24.28
C VAL A 345 18.34 6.04 25.36
N ALA A 346 17.99 5.56 26.55
CA ALA A 346 17.56 6.44 27.63
C ALA A 346 18.62 7.48 28.03
N GLU A 347 19.91 7.12 27.93
CA GLU A 347 21.06 8.00 28.16
C GLU A 347 21.32 8.97 26.99
N ALA A 348 21.07 8.53 25.75
CA ALA A 348 21.26 9.34 24.56
C ALA A 348 20.13 10.36 24.33
N THR A 349 18.93 10.06 24.81
CA THR A 349 17.76 10.94 24.65
C THR A 349 17.86 12.20 25.52
N SER A 350 17.25 13.30 25.07
CA SER A 350 17.31 14.56 25.81
C SER A 350 16.68 14.48 27.20
N SER A 351 17.04 15.46 28.04
CA SER A 351 16.51 15.61 29.40
C SER A 351 14.99 15.88 29.44
N ALA A 352 14.34 16.09 28.29
CA ALA A 352 12.90 16.20 28.16
C ALA A 352 12.17 14.89 28.48
N PHE A 353 12.86 13.75 28.52
CA PHE A 353 12.26 12.45 28.81
C PHE A 353 12.69 11.91 30.18
N ALA A 354 11.74 11.36 30.93
CA ALA A 354 12.00 10.70 32.21
C ALA A 354 12.00 9.19 32.05
N TRP A 355 13.09 8.54 32.46
CA TRP A 355 13.26 7.09 32.37
C TRP A 355 13.41 6.46 33.75
N LYS A 356 12.94 5.22 33.91
CA LYS A 356 13.17 4.39 35.11
C LYS A 356 13.77 3.04 34.72
N PRO A 357 14.85 2.57 35.39
CA PRO A 357 15.39 1.23 35.13
C PRO A 357 14.34 0.14 35.39
N VAL A 358 14.29 -0.85 34.51
CA VAL A 358 13.45 -2.06 34.67
C VAL A 358 14.27 -3.36 34.75
N GLY A 359 15.60 -3.26 34.67
CA GLY A 359 16.54 -4.36 34.85
C GLY A 359 17.12 -4.91 33.55
N GLY A 360 17.97 -5.92 33.67
CA GLY A 360 18.64 -6.57 32.54
C GLY A 360 17.83 -7.73 31.95
N ARG A 361 17.81 -7.85 30.62
CA ARG A 361 17.21 -8.97 29.90
C ARG A 361 18.21 -9.64 28.98
N PHE A 362 18.29 -10.97 29.05
CA PHE A 362 19.05 -11.74 28.07
C PHE A 362 18.32 -11.75 26.72
N VAL A 363 19.01 -11.24 25.71
CA VAL A 363 18.56 -11.27 24.32
C VAL A 363 19.39 -12.32 23.60
N ARG A 364 18.75 -13.34 23.03
CA ARG A 364 19.44 -14.48 22.39
C ARG A 364 20.48 -14.02 21.35
N GLY A 365 21.73 -14.46 21.46
CA GLY A 365 22.80 -14.03 20.54
C GLY A 365 23.55 -12.78 20.98
N LEU A 366 23.18 -12.18 22.11
CA LEU A 366 24.07 -11.29 22.87
C LEU A 366 24.68 -12.07 24.05
N GLY A 367 25.98 -11.82 24.31
CA GLY A 367 26.72 -12.47 25.40
C GLY A 367 26.43 -11.89 26.78
N GLU A 368 25.85 -10.69 26.85
CA GLU A 368 25.56 -9.97 28.09
C GLU A 368 24.08 -9.54 28.14
N PRO A 369 23.49 -9.42 29.34
CA PRO A 369 22.13 -8.93 29.50
C PRO A 369 22.02 -7.45 29.12
N VAL A 370 21.05 -7.12 28.26
CA VAL A 370 20.77 -5.75 27.85
C VAL A 370 20.01 -5.05 28.98
N GLN A 371 20.55 -3.94 29.48
CA GLN A 371 19.88 -3.12 30.49
C GLN A 371 18.75 -2.31 29.87
N LEU A 372 17.58 -2.32 30.52
CA LEU A 372 16.37 -1.71 30.01
C LEU A 372 15.87 -0.61 30.95
N CYS A 373 15.28 0.41 30.34
CA CYS A 373 14.62 1.53 30.97
C CYS A 373 13.20 1.65 30.42
N ARG A 374 12.25 2.00 31.28
CA ARG A 374 10.88 2.34 30.86
C ARG A 374 10.67 3.84 30.90
N LEU A 375 10.01 4.36 29.87
CA LEU A 375 9.60 5.75 29.81
C LEU A 375 8.51 6.03 30.86
N VAL A 376 8.66 7.10 31.61
CA VAL A 376 7.69 7.57 32.61
C VAL A 376 6.83 8.70 32.06
N GLY A 377 7.34 9.46 31.09
CA GLY A 377 6.65 10.57 30.45
C GLY A 377 7.63 11.69 30.09
N ARG A 378 7.08 12.84 29.65
CA ARG A 378 7.86 14.06 29.46
C ARG A 378 8.16 14.73 30.80
N ARG A 379 9.38 15.23 30.98
CA ARG A 379 9.70 16.16 32.06
C ARG A 379 9.10 17.53 31.72
N PRO A 380 8.54 18.26 32.70
CA PRO A 380 8.19 19.65 32.49
C PRO A 380 9.46 20.40 32.07
N VAL A 381 9.35 21.22 31.02
CA VAL A 381 10.42 22.13 30.63
C VAL A 381 10.52 23.18 31.74
N ALA A 382 11.71 23.32 32.33
CA ALA A 382 11.98 24.27 33.41
C ALA A 382 12.05 25.71 32.90
#